data_AF-A0AAD5ITV3-F1
#
_entry.id   AF-A0AAD5ITV3-F1
#
_cell.length_a   1.000
_cell.length_b   1.000
_cell.length_c   1.000
_cell.angle_alpha   90.00
_cell.angle_beta   90.00
_cell.angle_gamma   90.00
#
_symmetry.space_group_name_H-M   'P 1'
#
loop_
_entity.id
_entity.type
_entity.pdbx_description
1 polymer ?
#
loop_
_entity_poly.entity_id
_entity_poly.type
_entity_poly.pdbx_seq_one_letter_code
_entity_poly.pdbx_strand_id
1 'polypeptide(L)' 'MLAKPRSLPSKLKESTRFYPYFNDCIGGIDSTHIPVMIIGRDVSSYCNRHGTISQNVLAACNFDLEFMYVLSG' A
#
# COMPACT_ATOMS: atom_id res chain seq x y z
N MET A 1 -13.41 -5.25 -3.65
CA MET A 1 -14.31 -4.10 -3.89
C MET A 1 -13.42 -2.86 -3.90
N LEU A 2 -13.31 -2.14 -5.01
CA LEU A 2 -12.51 -0.90 -5.03
C LEU A 2 -13.33 0.20 -4.34
N ALA A 3 -12.78 0.81 -3.29
CA ALA A 3 -13.40 1.97 -2.67
C ALA A 3 -13.51 3.11 -3.69
N LYS A 4 -14.57 3.93 -3.61
CA LYS A 4 -14.74 5.08 -4.50
C LYS A 4 -13.55 6.04 -4.32
N PRO A 5 -12.83 6.43 -5.39
CA PRO A 5 -11.71 7.35 -5.26
C PRO A 5 -12.19 8.68 -4.69
N ARG A 6 -11.51 9.16 -3.65
CA ARG A 6 -11.73 10.51 -3.11
C ARG A 6 -10.99 11.53 -3.97
N SER A 7 -11.50 12.76 -4.00
CA SER A 7 -10.88 13.85 -4.75
C SER A 7 -9.51 14.21 -4.18
N LEU A 8 -8.62 14.71 -5.04
CA LEU A 8 -7.32 15.26 -4.63
C LEU A 8 -7.50 16.32 -3.52
N PRO A 9 -6.77 16.24 -2.39
CA PRO A 9 -6.83 17.22 -1.32
C PRO A 9 -6.50 18.64 -1.79
N SER A 10 -7.17 19.65 -1.25
CA SER A 10 -6.99 21.06 -1.64
C SER A 10 -5.52 21.50 -1.56
N LYS A 11 -4.79 21.04 -0.54
CA LYS A 11 -3.36 21.34 -0.35
C LYS A 11 -2.49 20.92 -1.54
N LEU A 12 -2.84 19.82 -2.21
CA LEU A 12 -2.14 19.35 -3.41
C LEU A 12 -2.68 20.03 -4.67
N LYS A 13 -3.99 20.26 -4.74
CA LYS A 13 -4.66 20.93 -5.87
C LYS A 13 -4.23 22.39 -6.05
N GLU A 14 -4.05 23.11 -4.95
CA GLU A 14 -3.67 24.53 -4.95
C GLU A 14 -2.15 24.75 -5.04
N SER A 15 -1.36 23.69 -4.86
CA SER A 15 0.09 23.80 -4.93
C SER A 15 0.59 23.78 -6.37
N THR A 16 1.13 24.89 -6.86
CA THR A 16 1.81 24.95 -8.17
C THR A 16 3.00 24.00 -8.27
N ARG A 17 3.63 23.68 -7.14
CA ARG A 17 4.74 22.72 -7.06
C ARG A 17 4.27 21.27 -7.17
N PHE A 18 3.20 20.88 -6.47
CA PHE A 18 2.81 19.48 -6.37
C PHE A 18 1.72 19.07 -7.36
N TYR A 19 0.80 19.98 -7.71
CA TYR A 19 -0.32 19.68 -8.60
C TYR A 19 0.08 18.98 -9.92
N PRO A 20 1.16 19.37 -10.63
CA PRO A 20 1.55 18.70 -11.87
C PRO A 20 1.85 17.19 -11.70
N TYR A 21 2.25 16.75 -10.50
CA TYR A 21 2.59 15.35 -10.22
C TYR A 21 1.41 14.54 -9.69
N PHE A 22 0.42 15.21 -9.11
CA PHE A 22 -0.72 14.57 -8.44
C PHE A 22 -2.05 14.83 -9.13
N ASN A 23 -2.07 15.50 -10.28
CA ASN A 23 -3.29 15.67 -11.07
C ASN A 23 -3.84 14.29 -11.45
N ASP A 24 -5.13 14.07 -11.21
CA ASP A 24 -5.84 12.79 -11.38
C ASP A 24 -5.28 11.61 -10.56
N CYS A 25 -4.35 11.86 -9.63
CA CYS A 25 -3.91 10.85 -8.69
C CYS A 25 -5.04 10.52 -7.70
N ILE A 26 -5.27 9.22 -7.48
CA ILE A 26 -6.31 8.73 -6.56
C ILE A 26 -5.76 8.34 -5.18
N GLY A 27 -4.43 8.20 -5.07
CA GLY A 27 -3.80 7.59 -3.91
C GLY A 27 -2.36 7.13 -4.13
N GLY A 28 -1.79 6.47 -3.12
CA GLY A 28 -0.44 5.89 -3.15
C GLY A 28 -0.50 4.35 -3.22
N ILE A 29 0.55 3.75 -3.78
CA ILE A 29 0.77 2.29 -3.76
C ILE A 29 2.17 2.05 -3.20
N ASP A 30 2.29 1.14 -2.25
CA ASP A 30 3.58 0.71 -1.72
C ASP A 30 3.57 -0.77 -1.33
N SER A 31 4.76 -1.38 -1.33
CA SER A 31 5.00 -2.77 -0.95
C SER A 31 5.54 -2.82 0.48
N THR A 32 4.88 -3.56 1.36
CA THR A 32 5.26 -3.64 2.78
C THR A 32 5.28 -5.08 3.27
N HIS A 33 6.26 -5.41 4.11
CA HIS A 33 6.34 -6.71 4.77
C HIS A 33 5.53 -6.71 6.06
N ILE A 34 4.50 -7.54 6.12
CA ILE A 34 3.73 -7.77 7.34
C ILE A 34 4.20 -9.05 8.03
N PRO A 35 4.35 -9.09 9.36
CA PRO A 35 4.59 -10.33 10.09
C PRO A 35 3.46 -11.34 9.85
N VAL A 36 3.81 -12.60 9.63
CA VAL A 36 2.81 -13.68 9.50
C VAL A 36 3.10 -14.80 10.49
N MET A 37 2.05 -15.41 11.02
CA MET A 37 2.16 -16.60 11.86
C MET A 37 1.87 -17.83 11.00
N ILE A 38 2.92 -18.56 10.66
CA ILE A 38 2.86 -19.80 9.90
C ILE A 38 3.38 -20.93 10.80
N ILE A 39 2.75 -22.09 10.72
CA ILE A 39 3.16 -23.30 11.45
C ILE A 39 3.44 -24.44 10.47
N GLY A 40 4.40 -25.29 10.80
CA GLY A 40 4.68 -26.50 10.02
C GLY A 40 5.60 -26.26 8.82
N ARG A 41 5.33 -26.96 7.71
CA ARG A 41 6.26 -27.08 6.58
C ARG A 41 6.38 -25.82 5.73
N ASP A 42 5.39 -24.94 5.81
CA ASP A 42 5.34 -23.73 4.97
C ASP A 42 6.17 -22.57 5.53
N VAL A 43 6.68 -22.68 6.78
CA VAL A 43 7.46 -21.61 7.43
C VAL A 43 8.65 -21.15 6.58
N SER A 44 9.31 -22.07 5.88
CA SER A 44 10.45 -21.76 5.02
C SER A 44 10.06 -20.88 3.82
N SER A 45 8.85 -21.01 3.29
CA SER A 45 8.34 -20.23 2.16
C SER A 45 8.04 -18.78 2.52
N TYR A 46 7.78 -18.48 3.80
CA TYR A 46 7.48 -17.13 4.31
C TYR A 46 8.68 -16.47 5.00
N CYS A 47 9.86 -17.10 4.95
CA CYS A 47 11.08 -16.57 5.52
C CYS A 47 11.70 -15.54 4.57
N ASN A 48 11.83 -14.30 5.02
CA ASN A 48 12.48 -13.26 4.24
C ASN A 48 14.01 -13.39 4.30
N ARG A 49 14.73 -12.56 3.53
CA ARG A 49 16.20 -12.54 3.49
C ARG A 49 16.89 -12.22 4.84
N HIS A 50 16.13 -11.75 5.82
CA HIS A 50 16.59 -11.41 7.17
C HIS A 50 16.23 -12.49 8.20
N GLY A 51 15.72 -13.65 7.77
CA GLY A 51 15.33 -14.74 8.66
C GLY A 51 14.02 -14.49 9.42
N THR A 52 13.28 -13.42 9.09
CA THR A 52 12.00 -13.11 9.72
C THR A 52 10.85 -13.67 8.90
N ILE A 53 9.86 -14.23 9.57
CA ILE A 53 8.64 -14.73 8.94
C ILE A 53 7.73 -13.54 8.61
N SER A 54 7.60 -13.21 7.33
CA SER A 54 6.83 -12.07 6.87
C SER A 54 6.35 -12.27 5.44
N GLN A 55 5.19 -11.73 5.10
CA GLN A 55 4.65 -11.72 3.75
C GLN A 55 4.75 -10.32 3.17
N ASN A 56 5.22 -10.21 1.94
CA ASN A 56 5.13 -8.96 1.20
C ASN A 56 3.67 -8.72 0.79
N VAL A 57 3.19 -7.51 1.00
CA VAL A 57 1.84 -7.06 0.67
C VAL A 57 1.93 -5.78 -0.12
N LEU A 58 1.25 -5.74 -1.27
CA LEU A 58 1.04 -4.52 -2.03
C LEU A 58 -0.23 -3.84 -1.52
N ALA A 59 -0.09 -2.65 -0.94
CA ALA A 59 -1.21 -1.86 -0.44
C ALA A 59 -1.40 -0.60 -1.28
N ALA A 60 -2.64 -0.33 -1.67
CA ALA A 60 -3.05 0.95 -2.24
C ALA A 60 -3.91 1.71 -1.24
N CYS A 61 -3.66 2.99 -1.03
CA CYS A 61 -4.41 3.84 -0.12
C CYS A 61 -4.81 5.17 -0.76
N ASN A 62 -5.92 5.75 -0.31
CA ASN A 62 -6.30 7.11 -0.69
C ASN A 62 -5.51 8.16 0.12
N PHE A 63 -5.77 9.45 -0.14
CA PHE A 63 -5.10 10.54 0.57
C PHE A 63 -5.45 10.66 2.05
N ASP A 64 -6.49 9.97 2.52
CA ASP A 64 -6.86 9.88 3.94
C ASP A 64 -6.24 8.64 4.61
N LEU A 65 -5.31 7.97 3.92
CA LEU A 65 -4.61 6.76 4.37
C LEU A 65 -5.53 5.54 4.57
N GLU A 66 -6.70 5.53 3.94
CA GLU A 66 -7.59 4.38 3.95
C GLU A 66 -7.20 3.40 2.84
N PHE A 67 -7.11 2.10 3.16
CA PHE A 67 -6.82 1.08 2.18
C PHE A 67 -7.95 0.96 1.15
N MET A 68 -7.60 1.17 -0.11
CA MET A 68 -8.48 0.95 -1.27
C MET A 68 -8.31 -0.47 -1.82
N TYR A 69 -7.12 -1.05 -1.66
CA TYR A 69 -6.78 -2.37 -2.15
C TYR A 69 -5.59 -2.95 -1.38
N VAL A 70 -5.60 -4.27 -1.16
CA VAL A 70 -4.52 -5.02 -0.50
C VAL A 70 -4.35 -6.33 -1.25
N LEU A 71 -3.12 -6.64 -1.67
CA LEU A 71 -2.76 -7.88 -2.34
C LEU A 71 -1.59 -8.55 -1.61
N SER A 72 -1.80 -9.78 -1.16
CA SER A 72 -0.71 -10.64 -0.70
C SER A 72 0.13 -11.10 -1.88
N GLY A 73 1.45 -10.95 -1.77
CA GLY A 73 2.42 -11.57 -2.69
C GLY A 73 2.91 -12.92 -2.20
#